data_AF-A0A7C9E9V1-F1
#
_entry.id   AF-A0A7C9E9V1-F1
#
_cell.length_a   1.000
_cell.length_b   1.000
_cell.length_c   1.000
_cell.angle_alpha   90.00
_cell.angle_beta   90.00
_cell.angle_gamma   90.00
#
_symmetry.space_group_name_H-M   'P 1'
#
loop_
_entity.id
_entity.type
_entity.pdbx_description
1 polymer ?
#
loop_
_entity_poly.entity_id
_entity_poly.type
_entity_poly.pdbx_seq_one_letter_code
_entity_poly.pdbx_strand_id
1 'polypeptide(L)'
;MKGLFKPKPKIRTPADIVRRVHQLLSYFHGTSNLNQDPKWQEKMEELGKLIEELKFILYGSSESEPIPEACAQVTQEFFQENTLRLLILCLPKLNLEMVSLRLGKMLPKWWRIYKDNRLIHV
;
A
#
# COMPACT_ATOMS: atom_id res chain seq x y z
N MET A 1 -32.22 -17.33 -17.11
CA MET A 1 -30.78 -17.67 -17.06
C MET A 1 -29.98 -16.40 -16.84
N LYS A 2 -29.10 -16.42 -15.84
CA LYS A 2 -27.94 -15.53 -15.60
C LYS A 2 -28.27 -14.05 -15.36
N GLY A 3 -28.56 -13.74 -14.10
CA GLY A 3 -28.54 -12.38 -13.57
C GLY A 3 -27.17 -11.73 -13.78
N LEU A 4 -27.18 -10.58 -14.45
CA LEU A 4 -26.05 -9.68 -14.61
C LEU A 4 -25.72 -9.05 -13.25
N PHE A 5 -25.04 -9.81 -12.39
CA PHE A 5 -24.38 -9.23 -11.23
C PHE A 5 -23.20 -8.40 -11.75
N LYS A 6 -23.45 -7.11 -12.00
CA LYS A 6 -22.37 -6.12 -11.99
C LYS A 6 -21.67 -6.28 -10.63
N PRO A 7 -20.40 -6.67 -10.55
CA PRO A 7 -19.73 -6.74 -9.26
C PRO A 7 -19.82 -5.33 -8.66
N LYS A 8 -20.43 -5.22 -7.48
CA LYS A 8 -20.29 -4.03 -6.64
C LYS A 8 -18.81 -3.63 -6.67
N PRO A 9 -18.47 -2.33 -6.79
CA PRO A 9 -17.08 -1.90 -6.68
C PRO A 9 -16.55 -2.56 -5.42
N LYS A 10 -15.54 -3.42 -5.58
CA LYS A 10 -15.00 -4.21 -4.48
C LYS A 10 -14.59 -3.18 -3.44
N ILE A 11 -15.35 -3.07 -2.34
CA ILE A 11 -14.97 -2.23 -1.22
C ILE A 11 -13.65 -2.82 -0.79
N ARG A 12 -12.55 -2.15 -1.17
CA ARG A 12 -11.22 -2.62 -0.86
C ARG A 12 -11.08 -2.41 0.63
N THR A 13 -11.07 -3.50 1.38
CA THR A 13 -10.75 -3.41 2.80
C THR A 13 -9.31 -2.91 2.94
N PRO A 14 -8.94 -2.30 4.06
CA PRO A 14 -7.57 -1.84 4.26
C PRO A 14 -6.54 -2.98 4.06
N ALA A 15 -6.89 -4.21 4.46
CA ALA A 15 -6.10 -5.41 4.20
C ALA A 15 -5.98 -5.76 2.71
N ASP A 16 -7.08 -5.69 1.93
CA ASP A 16 -7.04 -5.94 0.49
C ASP A 16 -6.09 -4.98 -0.25
N ILE A 17 -6.01 -3.72 0.20
CA ILE A 17 -5.11 -2.71 -0.35
C ILE A 17 -3.66 -3.11 -0.11
N VAL A 18 -3.31 -3.48 1.13
CA VAL A 18 -1.95 -3.91 1.47
C VAL A 18 -1.56 -5.15 0.68
N ARG A 19 -2.45 -6.14 0.60
CA ARG A 19 -2.21 -7.38 -0.13
C ARG A 19 -2.01 -7.12 -1.63
N ARG A 20 -2.76 -6.18 -2.20
CA ARG A 20 -2.60 -5.80 -3.61
C ARG A 20 -1.28 -5.07 -3.85
N VAL A 21 -0.88 -4.17 -2.93
CA VAL A 21 0.43 -3.51 -2.97
C VAL A 21 1.54 -4.54 -2.87
N HIS A 22 1.45 -5.50 -1.96
CA HIS A 22 2.41 -6.60 -1.84
C HIS A 22 2.56 -7.37 -3.16
N GLN A 23 1.45 -7.77 -3.79
CA GLN A 23 1.50 -8.48 -5.07
C GLN A 23 2.20 -7.70 -6.18
N LEU A 24 1.92 -6.39 -6.28
CA LEU A 24 2.57 -5.52 -7.26
C LEU A 24 4.07 -5.37 -6.96
N LEU A 25 4.44 -5.13 -5.70
CA LEU A 25 5.83 -5.03 -5.28
C LEU A 25 6.60 -6.33 -5.50
N SER A 26 6.01 -7.49 -5.20
CA SER A 26 6.62 -8.80 -5.46
C SER A 26 6.82 -9.03 -6.97
N TYR A 27 5.86 -8.60 -7.81
CA TYR A 27 6.03 -8.61 -9.26
C TYR A 27 7.20 -7.73 -9.72
N PHE A 28 7.32 -6.50 -9.17
CA PHE A 28 8.42 -5.59 -9.49
C PHE A 28 9.78 -6.08 -8.95
N HIS A 29 9.78 -6.76 -7.81
CA HIS A 29 10.97 -7.32 -7.20
C HIS A 29 11.53 -8.47 -8.05
N GLY A 30 10.68 -9.42 -8.46
CA GLY A 30 11.07 -10.62 -9.19
C GLY A 30 11.30 -10.42 -10.69
N THR A 31 10.73 -9.37 -11.29
CA THR A 31 10.94 -9.10 -12.72
C THR A 31 12.28 -8.39 -12.94
N SER A 32 13.15 -9.02 -13.75
CA SER A 32 14.47 -8.48 -14.10
C SER A 32 14.44 -7.50 -15.29
N ASN A 33 13.49 -7.65 -16.22
CA ASN A 33 13.31 -6.80 -17.41
C ASN A 33 11.99 -6.02 -17.34
N LEU A 34 11.91 -5.10 -16.38
CA LEU A 34 10.71 -4.31 -16.11
C LEU A 34 10.27 -3.43 -17.30
N ASN A 35 11.22 -2.86 -18.03
CA ASN A 35 10.93 -1.92 -19.12
C ASN A 35 10.44 -2.58 -20.42
N GLN A 36 10.44 -3.91 -20.51
CA GLN A 36 9.98 -4.63 -21.71
C GLN A 36 8.56 -5.18 -21.56
N ASP A 37 7.98 -5.13 -20.35
CA ASP A 37 6.61 -5.56 -20.12
C ASP A 37 5.65 -4.40 -20.45
N PRO A 38 4.78 -4.52 -21.46
CA PRO A 38 3.88 -3.44 -21.85
C PRO A 38 2.84 -3.11 -20.77
N LYS A 39 2.62 -4.01 -19.79
CA LYS A 39 1.74 -3.79 -18.64
C LYS A 39 2.49 -3.20 -17.45
N TRP A 40 3.81 -2.98 -17.55
CA TRP A 40 4.59 -2.35 -16.47
C TRP A 40 4.05 -0.97 -16.12
N GLN A 41 3.74 -0.15 -17.13
CA GLN A 41 3.17 1.19 -16.92
C GLN A 41 1.80 1.09 -16.24
N GLU A 42 0.92 0.21 -16.71
CA GLU A 42 -0.41 0.01 -16.11
C GLU A 42 -0.31 -0.44 -14.63
N LYS A 43 0.60 -1.36 -14.33
CA LYS A 43 0.87 -1.85 -12.97
C LYS A 43 1.49 -0.77 -12.08
N MET A 44 2.32 0.10 -12.66
CA MET A 44 2.94 1.21 -11.94
C MET A 44 1.90 2.27 -11.58
N GLU A 45 1.01 2.61 -12.52
CA GLU A 45 -0.11 3.51 -12.26
C GLU A 45 -1.08 2.93 -11.21
N GLU A 46 -1.35 1.62 -11.27
CA GLU A 46 -2.14 0.93 -10.25
C GLU A 46 -1.48 1.01 -8.88
N LEU A 47 -0.17 0.75 -8.79
CA LEU A 47 0.59 0.89 -7.54
C LEU A 47 0.50 2.33 -7.01
N GLY A 48 0.65 3.34 -7.87
CA GLY A 48 0.52 4.75 -7.49
C GLY A 48 -0.83 5.09 -6.86
N LYS A 49 -1.93 4.58 -7.43
CA LYS A 49 -3.29 4.76 -6.89
C LYS A 49 -3.45 4.09 -5.52
N LEU A 50 -2.90 2.89 -5.34
CA LEU A 50 -2.96 2.16 -4.07
C LEU A 50 -2.13 2.85 -2.98
N ILE A 51 -0.96 3.41 -3.32
CA ILE A 51 -0.16 4.20 -2.37
C ILE A 51 -0.92 5.47 -1.93
N GLU A 52 -1.66 6.11 -2.83
CA GLU A 52 -2.51 7.25 -2.46
C GLU A 52 -3.69 6.84 -1.57
N GLU A 53 -4.34 5.69 -1.83
CA GLU A 53 -5.35 5.11 -0.94
C GLU A 53 -4.76 4.82 0.45
N LEU A 54 -3.57 4.21 0.53
CA LEU A 54 -2.87 3.97 1.80
C LEU A 54 -2.59 5.27 2.54
N LYS A 55 -2.10 6.29 1.83
CA LYS A 55 -1.86 7.61 2.40
C LYS A 55 -3.16 8.22 2.93
N PHE A 56 -4.26 8.14 2.19
CA PHE A 56 -5.55 8.62 2.65
C PHE A 56 -6.01 7.90 3.93
N ILE A 57 -5.86 6.57 4.01
CA ILE A 57 -6.22 5.81 5.22
C ILE A 57 -5.37 6.26 6.42
N LEU A 58 -4.05 6.42 6.22
CA LEU A 58 -3.09 6.69 7.29
C LEU A 58 -3.05 8.16 7.71
N TYR A 59 -3.39 9.09 6.82
CA TYR A 59 -3.30 10.53 7.04
C TYR A 59 -4.64 11.22 7.13
N GLY A 60 -5.70 10.57 6.69
CA GLY A 60 -6.98 11.21 6.47
C GLY A 60 -6.93 12.13 5.26
N SER A 61 -8.01 12.87 5.08
CA SER A 61 -8.08 14.00 4.14
C SER A 61 -8.08 15.30 4.92
N SER A 62 -7.96 16.43 4.23
CA SER A 62 -8.07 17.77 4.84
C SER A 62 -9.38 17.98 5.63
N GLU A 63 -10.42 17.18 5.33
CA GLU A 63 -11.76 17.27 5.92
C GLU A 63 -12.11 16.12 6.88
N SER A 64 -11.28 15.09 7.01
CA SER A 64 -11.62 13.92 7.83
C SER A 64 -10.39 13.28 8.44
N GLU A 65 -10.43 13.08 9.76
CA GLU A 65 -9.38 12.41 10.50
C GLU A 65 -9.25 10.93 10.10
N PRO A 66 -8.02 10.37 10.11
CA PRO A 66 -7.80 8.97 9.80
C PRO A 66 -8.49 8.06 10.84
N ILE A 67 -9.18 7.03 10.35
CA ILE A 67 -9.85 6.06 11.22
C ILE A 67 -8.77 5.19 11.89
N PRO A 68 -8.66 5.19 13.24
CA PRO A 68 -7.58 4.50 13.95
C PRO A 68 -7.53 3.00 13.67
N GLU A 69 -8.70 2.36 13.57
CA GLU A 69 -8.84 0.93 13.30
C GLU A 69 -8.31 0.55 11.91
N ALA A 70 -8.64 1.34 10.88
CA ALA A 70 -8.13 1.14 9.53
C ALA A 70 -6.61 1.40 9.45
N CYS A 71 -6.11 2.39 10.20
CA CYS A 71 -4.67 2.65 10.31
C CYS A 71 -3.92 1.47 10.93
N ALA A 72 -4.46 0.91 12.02
CA ALA A 72 -3.89 -0.24 12.70
C ALA A 72 -3.84 -1.46 11.78
N GLN A 73 -4.94 -1.75 11.07
CA GLN A 73 -5.00 -2.85 10.10
C GLN A 73 -3.97 -2.71 8.98
N VAL A 74 -3.92 -1.54 8.31
CA VAL A 74 -2.93 -1.31 7.24
C VAL A 74 -1.51 -1.51 7.74
N THR A 75 -1.21 -0.92 8.90
CA THR A 75 0.13 -0.96 9.48
C THR A 75 0.49 -2.42 9.82
N GLN A 76 -0.40 -3.14 10.49
CA GLN A 76 -0.20 -4.53 10.87
C GLN A 76 0.06 -5.42 9.65
N GLU A 77 -0.79 -5.36 8.63
CA GLU A 77 -0.63 -6.16 7.40
C GLU A 77 0.69 -5.83 6.67
N PHE A 78 1.10 -4.55 6.69
CA PHE A 78 2.35 -4.14 6.04
C PHE A 78 3.61 -4.72 6.69
N PHE A 79 3.57 -4.88 8.01
CA PHE A 79 4.65 -5.48 8.78
C PHE A 79 4.58 -7.01 8.78
N GLN A 80 3.38 -7.60 8.85
CA GLN A 80 3.18 -9.05 8.83
C GLN A 80 3.60 -9.69 7.49
N GLU A 81 3.23 -9.07 6.36
CA GLU A 81 3.56 -9.62 5.03
C GLU A 81 4.95 -9.20 4.52
N ASN A 82 5.81 -8.60 5.36
CA ASN A 82 7.09 -8.00 4.95
C ASN A 82 6.97 -7.00 3.78
N THR A 83 5.79 -6.45 3.56
CA THR A 83 5.47 -5.55 2.44
C THR A 83 6.30 -4.28 2.53
N LEU A 84 6.56 -3.77 3.75
CA LEU A 84 7.44 -2.61 3.95
C LEU A 84 8.86 -2.87 3.43
N ARG A 85 9.41 -4.07 3.69
CA ARG A 85 10.75 -4.45 3.24
C ARG A 85 10.81 -4.57 1.71
N LEU A 86 9.81 -5.20 1.11
CA LEU A 86 9.66 -5.29 -0.35
C LEU A 86 9.56 -3.91 -0.99
N LEU A 87 8.79 -3.00 -0.40
CA LEU A 87 8.65 -1.63 -0.85
C LEU A 87 10.01 -0.92 -0.87
N ILE A 88 10.77 -1.00 0.21
CA ILE A 88 12.13 -0.43 0.32
C ILE A 88 13.06 -1.02 -0.75
N LEU A 89 13.03 -2.33 -0.98
CA LEU A 89 13.86 -2.99 -1.99
C LEU A 89 13.47 -2.61 -3.42
N CYS A 90 12.19 -2.30 -3.66
CA CYS A 90 11.70 -1.89 -4.97
C CYS A 90 11.91 -0.40 -5.24
N LEU A 91 12.09 0.46 -4.22
CA LEU A 91 12.33 1.90 -4.38
C LEU A 91 13.30 2.27 -5.52
N PRO A 92 14.52 1.69 -5.64
CA PRO A 92 15.44 2.03 -6.72
C PRO A 92 14.95 1.62 -8.10
N LYS A 93 14.10 0.57 -8.20
CA LYS A 93 13.52 0.08 -9.46
C LYS A 93 12.29 0.85 -9.89
N LEU A 94 11.60 1.49 -8.95
CA LEU A 94 10.32 2.12 -9.21
C LEU A 94 10.47 3.50 -9.88
N ASN A 95 11.67 4.11 -9.89
CA ASN A 95 11.96 5.44 -10.46
C ASN A 95 10.89 6.50 -10.11
N LEU A 96 10.82 6.89 -8.84
CA LEU A 96 9.76 7.76 -8.34
C LEU A 96 10.33 8.80 -7.37
N GLU A 97 10.68 9.97 -7.91
CA GLU A 97 10.68 11.25 -7.16
C GLU A 97 9.41 11.37 -6.28
N MET A 98 8.30 10.79 -6.74
CA MET A 98 7.00 10.80 -6.06
C MET A 98 6.87 9.81 -4.88
N VAL A 99 7.41 8.59 -4.96
CA VAL A 99 7.20 7.53 -3.94
C VAL A 99 8.24 7.61 -2.84
N SER A 100 9.49 7.95 -3.18
CA SER A 100 10.52 8.22 -2.17
C SER A 100 10.12 9.40 -1.27
N LEU A 101 9.65 10.50 -1.87
CA LEU A 101 9.26 11.69 -1.12
C LEU A 101 7.94 11.51 -0.37
N ARG A 102 7.00 10.71 -0.89
CA ARG A 102 5.73 10.39 -0.19
C ARG A 102 5.96 9.44 0.97
N LEU A 103 6.71 8.35 0.79
CA LEU A 103 6.96 7.38 1.87
C LEU A 103 7.92 7.90 2.93
N GLY A 104 8.90 8.73 2.56
CA GLY A 104 9.80 9.37 3.53
C GLY A 104 9.05 10.22 4.55
N LYS A 105 7.96 10.88 4.13
CA LYS A 105 7.04 11.59 5.04
C LYS A 105 6.12 10.64 5.81
N MET A 106 6.00 9.40 5.36
CA MET A 106 5.15 8.39 6.00
C MET A 106 5.81 7.66 7.17
N LEU A 107 7.11 7.38 7.02
CA LEU A 107 7.91 6.66 8.02
C LEU A 107 7.82 7.21 9.46
N PRO A 108 7.86 8.54 9.72
CA PRO A 108 7.78 9.05 11.09
C PRO A 108 6.42 8.81 11.76
N LYS A 109 5.32 8.84 10.99
CA LYS A 109 3.98 8.57 11.53
C LYS A 109 3.78 7.08 11.74
N TRP A 110 4.27 6.24 10.83
CA TRP A 110 4.28 4.80 11.01
C TRP A 110 5.10 4.38 12.23
N TRP A 111 6.26 5.00 12.42
CA TRP A 111 7.07 4.81 13.62
C TRP A 111 6.35 5.27 14.89
N ARG A 112 5.60 6.38 14.83
CA ARG A 112 4.80 6.86 15.96
C ARG A 112 3.63 5.92 16.27
N ILE A 113 2.86 5.51 15.27
CA ILE A 113 1.78 4.52 15.40
C ILE A 113 2.34 3.21 15.95
N TYR A 114 3.48 2.75 15.45
CA TYR A 114 4.14 1.53 15.95
C TYR A 114 4.61 1.65 17.40
N LYS A 115 5.14 2.81 17.81
CA LYS A 115 5.59 3.05 19.18
C LYS A 115 4.43 3.16 20.18
N ASP A 116 3.31 3.74 19.75
CA ASP A 116 2.07 3.81 20.55
C ASP A 116 1.34 2.46 20.60
N ASN A 117 1.45 1.65 19.54
CA ASN A 117 0.86 0.32 19.45
C ASN A 117 1.78 -0.74 20.08
N ARG A 118 2.17 -0.54 21.35
CA ARG A 118 2.63 -1.63 22.22
C ARG A 118 1.60 -2.74 22.12
N LEU A 119 2.02 -3.83 21.49
CA LEU A 119 1.39 -5.13 21.48
C LEU A 119 0.77 -5.43 22.85
N ILE A 120 -0.56 -5.43 22.94
CA ILE A 120 -1.26 -6.03 24.08
C ILE A 120 -1.14 -7.55 23.88
N HIS A 121 -0.01 -8.08 24.29
CA HIS A 121 0.09 -9.40 24.87
C HIS A 121 0.62 -9.18 26.30
N VAL A 122 -0.30 -8.86 27.21
CA VAL A 122 -0.62 -9.50 28.51
C VAL A 122 -1.76 -8.69 29.12
#